data_AF-A0A2M8K4V5-F1
#
_entry.id   AF-A0A2M8K4V5-F1
#
_cell.length_a   1.000
_cell.length_b   1.000
_cell.length_c   1.000
_cell.angle_alpha   90.00
_cell.angle_beta   90.00
_cell.angle_gamma   90.00
#
_symmetry.space_group_name_H-M   'P 1'
#
loop_
_entity.id
_entity.type
_entity.pdbx_description
1 polymer ?
#
loop_
_entity_poly.entity_id
_entity_poly.type
_entity_poly.pdbx_seq_one_letter_code
_entity_poly.pdbx_strand_id
1 'polypeptide(L)'
;MPTFRSGLLLATLLLSACSMPIFQDLQNKQTEKNSTPNTVSTEQTIPSKTTDNEVATVETSVITETNNSNGSKASSPDSNADLAEQLNTQRKLANANFTELKNRVGNAPELPRLLATEQLNSKEINLGIQQLRSYISKTNTAIALLNARVEDREKVAMNGDLIRIFLSEATVTHDNMTFKAQPLVGQWVRGESRVIRLKDNILFENPKSEDMHITFSETYQLVVNGEVISTVNPKKEKNNASFNVTTSGNNGTIVGKLDYRVVDNE
;
A
#
# COMPACT_ATOMS: atom_id res chain seq x y z
N MET A 1 -67.46 9.88 -40.29
CA MET A 1 -66.44 10.91 -39.97
C MET A 1 -65.35 10.26 -39.13
N PRO A 2 -64.07 10.23 -39.56
CA PRO A 2 -62.94 9.88 -38.71
C PRO A 2 -62.31 11.15 -38.10
N THR A 3 -62.29 11.27 -36.78
CA THR A 3 -61.61 12.37 -36.09
C THR A 3 -60.14 12.07 -35.89
N PHE A 4 -59.28 12.65 -36.73
CA PHE A 4 -57.84 12.68 -36.47
C PHE A 4 -57.56 13.36 -35.12
N ARG A 5 -56.73 12.73 -34.28
CA ARG A 5 -56.10 13.37 -33.12
C ARG A 5 -54.60 13.09 -33.14
N SER A 6 -53.87 14.01 -33.75
CA SER A 6 -52.42 14.13 -33.58
C SER A 6 -52.09 14.43 -32.11
N GLY A 7 -51.02 13.84 -31.58
CA GLY A 7 -50.68 13.99 -30.17
C GLY A 7 -49.34 13.36 -29.73
N LEU A 8 -48.37 13.24 -30.65
CA LEU A 8 -47.05 12.73 -30.32
C LEU A 8 -46.21 13.84 -29.66
N LEU A 9 -46.06 13.79 -28.33
CA LEU A 9 -45.11 14.63 -27.58
C LEU A 9 -43.93 13.78 -27.10
N LEU A 10 -42.92 13.69 -27.96
CA LEU A 10 -41.64 13.04 -27.66
C LEU A 10 -40.75 13.99 -26.84
N ALA A 11 -40.84 13.93 -25.51
CA ALA A 11 -40.05 14.77 -24.62
C ALA A 11 -38.59 14.29 -24.56
N THR A 12 -37.69 14.94 -25.32
CA THR A 12 -36.26 14.63 -25.35
C THR A 12 -35.55 15.14 -24.09
N LEU A 13 -35.27 14.25 -23.14
CA LEU A 13 -34.46 14.54 -21.96
C LEU A 13 -32.95 14.56 -22.32
N LEU A 14 -32.51 15.69 -22.88
CA LEU A 14 -31.12 15.97 -23.20
C LEU A 14 -30.33 16.31 -21.92
N LEU A 15 -29.82 15.27 -21.26
CA LEU A 15 -28.78 15.40 -20.23
C LEU A 15 -27.41 15.36 -20.94
N SER A 16 -26.75 16.51 -21.06
CA SER A 16 -25.47 16.64 -21.76
C SER A 16 -24.59 17.67 -21.08
N ALA A 17 -23.38 17.24 -20.68
CA ALA A 17 -22.35 18.03 -20.01
C ALA A 17 -22.76 18.55 -18.60
N CYS A 18 -21.84 18.94 -17.71
CA CYS A 18 -20.39 19.11 -17.89
C CYS A 18 -19.57 18.28 -16.89
N SER A 19 -18.49 17.68 -17.39
CA SER A 19 -17.26 17.50 -16.60
C SER A 19 -16.60 18.87 -16.36
N MET A 20 -15.90 19.04 -15.25
CA MET A 20 -14.84 20.06 -15.15
C MET A 20 -13.60 19.51 -14.44
N PRO A 21 -12.40 20.02 -14.77
CA PRO A 21 -11.14 19.53 -14.22
C PRO A 21 -10.87 20.12 -12.83
N ILE A 22 -9.98 19.48 -12.08
CA ILE A 22 -9.35 20.07 -10.90
C ILE A 22 -7.90 20.37 -11.25
N PHE A 23 -7.55 21.66 -11.37
CA PHE A 23 -6.21 22.17 -11.03
C PHE A 23 -6.19 23.70 -10.92
N GLN A 24 -5.29 24.19 -10.05
CA GLN A 24 -4.77 25.56 -9.90
C GLN A 24 -5.66 26.64 -9.24
N ASP A 25 -5.28 26.89 -7.97
CA ASP A 25 -4.85 28.19 -7.43
C ASP A 25 -5.82 29.37 -7.18
N LEU A 26 -5.89 29.70 -5.89
CA LEU A 26 -5.64 31.03 -5.32
C LEU A 26 -6.18 32.26 -6.08
N GLN A 27 -7.38 32.72 -5.69
CA GLN A 27 -7.48 34.13 -5.29
C GLN A 27 -8.61 34.46 -4.30
N ASN A 28 -8.25 35.32 -3.35
CA ASN A 28 -9.09 35.89 -2.30
C ASN A 28 -9.92 37.07 -2.84
N LYS A 29 -11.24 37.10 -2.59
CA LYS A 29 -11.96 38.37 -2.39
C LYS A 29 -13.29 38.27 -1.65
N GLN A 30 -13.65 39.39 -1.02
CA GLN A 30 -14.92 39.72 -0.36
C GLN A 30 -16.08 39.75 -1.40
N THR A 31 -17.39 39.83 -1.08
CA THR A 31 -18.06 40.66 -0.04
C THR A 31 -19.53 40.23 0.16
N GLU A 32 -20.23 40.87 1.10
CA GLU A 32 -21.69 41.04 1.32
C GLU A 32 -22.64 40.86 0.09
N LYS A 33 -23.97 40.63 0.21
CA LYS A 33 -24.93 41.32 1.11
C LYS A 33 -26.34 40.67 1.18
N ASN A 34 -26.94 40.70 2.39
CA ASN A 34 -28.35 40.80 2.81
C ASN A 34 -29.50 40.35 1.85
N SER A 35 -30.54 39.65 2.33
CA SER A 35 -31.62 40.32 3.10
C SER A 35 -32.46 39.43 4.05
N THR A 36 -33.05 40.10 5.05
CA THR A 36 -33.81 39.66 6.23
C THR A 36 -35.34 39.85 6.02
N PRO A 37 -36.27 39.81 7.01
CA PRO A 37 -36.21 39.56 8.47
C PRO A 37 -37.16 38.42 8.94
N ASN A 38 -37.40 38.12 10.24
CA ASN A 38 -37.00 38.74 11.53
C ASN A 38 -36.56 37.61 12.51
N THR A 39 -36.50 37.61 13.86
CA THR A 39 -37.04 38.41 14.99
C THR A 39 -36.00 38.33 16.14
N VAL A 40 -35.38 39.42 16.60
CA VAL A 40 -35.69 40.19 17.85
C VAL A 40 -35.84 39.29 19.11
N SER A 41 -35.06 39.44 20.20
CA SER A 41 -34.38 40.65 20.74
C SER A 41 -33.11 40.39 21.59
N THR A 42 -32.25 41.42 21.70
CA THR A 42 -31.34 41.88 22.83
C THR A 42 -30.53 40.89 23.70
N GLU A 43 -29.33 41.18 24.23
CA GLU A 43 -28.44 42.37 24.35
C GLU A 43 -26.95 41.91 24.12
N GLN A 44 -26.01 42.64 23.49
CA GLN A 44 -25.30 43.90 23.85
C GLN A 44 -24.31 43.80 25.06
N THR A 45 -23.04 44.27 25.06
CA THR A 45 -22.20 45.01 24.07
C THR A 45 -20.68 44.66 24.19
N ILE A 46 -19.91 44.99 23.13
CA ILE A 46 -18.43 44.89 22.91
C ILE A 46 -17.67 46.19 23.39
N PRO A 47 -16.41 46.58 23.02
CA PRO A 47 -15.26 45.95 22.28
C PRO A 47 -13.84 46.14 22.91
N SER A 48 -12.79 45.50 22.34
CA SER A 48 -11.56 46.19 21.79
C SER A 48 -10.49 45.23 21.19
N LYS A 49 -9.52 45.81 20.45
CA LYS A 49 -8.42 45.18 19.67
C LYS A 49 -7.16 44.87 20.57
N THR A 50 -6.09 44.19 20.15
CA THR A 50 -5.32 44.21 18.86
C THR A 50 -4.47 42.94 18.61
N THR A 51 -3.64 42.94 17.55
CA THR A 51 -2.81 41.87 16.94
C THR A 51 -1.63 41.36 17.82
N ASP A 52 -0.83 40.32 17.49
CA ASP A 52 -0.38 39.73 16.20
C ASP A 52 -0.11 38.20 16.22
N ASN A 53 -0.04 37.61 15.01
CA ASN A 53 0.59 36.35 14.51
C ASN A 53 1.03 35.19 15.44
N GLU A 54 0.76 33.93 15.02
CA GLU A 54 1.75 32.88 14.66
C GLU A 54 1.04 31.53 14.29
N VAL A 55 1.81 30.50 13.88
CA VAL A 55 1.50 29.05 13.75
C VAL A 55 0.78 28.60 12.46
N ALA A 56 1.28 27.64 11.67
CA ALA A 56 2.65 27.12 11.51
C ALA A 56 2.76 26.37 10.17
N THR A 57 3.91 26.45 9.49
CA THR A 57 4.26 25.62 8.32
C THR A 57 5.40 24.70 8.69
N VAL A 58 5.28 23.40 8.39
CA VAL A 58 6.32 22.40 8.73
C VAL A 58 7.41 22.41 7.67
N GLU A 59 8.56 23.04 7.97
CA GLU A 59 9.75 22.99 7.12
C GLU A 59 10.69 21.84 7.49
N THR A 60 11.32 21.27 6.46
CA THR A 60 12.25 20.12 6.57
C THR A 60 13.62 20.57 7.05
N SER A 61 14.00 20.20 8.28
CA SER A 61 15.32 20.54 8.84
C SER A 61 16.44 19.62 8.33
N VAL A 62 17.28 20.16 7.44
CA VAL A 62 18.58 19.58 7.09
C VAL A 62 19.53 19.75 8.28
N ILE A 63 20.15 18.66 8.73
CA ILE A 63 21.08 18.70 9.87
C ILE A 63 22.48 19.08 9.36
N THR A 64 22.91 20.31 9.67
CA THR A 64 24.29 20.77 9.53
C THR A 64 25.02 20.60 10.87
N GLU A 65 26.27 20.14 10.84
CA GLU A 65 27.08 20.00 12.06
C GLU A 65 27.42 21.36 12.69
N THR A 66 27.37 21.47 14.01
CA THR A 66 28.07 22.53 14.77
C THR A 66 28.44 21.98 16.14
N ASN A 67 29.74 21.97 16.45
CA ASN A 67 30.24 21.62 17.78
C ASN A 67 29.86 22.72 18.78
N ASN A 68 29.36 22.32 19.96
CA ASN A 68 29.59 23.13 21.16
C ASN A 68 29.58 22.25 22.42
N SER A 69 30.57 22.45 23.29
CA SER A 69 30.83 21.60 24.45
C SER A 69 30.60 22.36 25.75
N ASN A 70 29.70 21.88 26.62
CA ASN A 70 29.86 21.96 28.08
C ASN A 70 28.72 21.29 28.87
N GLY A 71 29.04 20.81 30.08
CA GLY A 71 28.23 21.22 31.24
C GLY A 71 27.11 20.31 31.77
N SER A 72 27.29 18.99 31.80
CA SER A 72 26.75 18.06 32.82
C SER A 72 25.41 18.37 33.52
N LYS A 73 24.39 17.53 33.27
CA LYS A 73 23.73 16.71 34.32
C LYS A 73 22.98 15.53 33.70
N ALA A 74 22.85 14.44 34.46
CA ALA A 74 22.44 13.14 33.93
C ALA A 74 20.97 12.81 34.20
N SER A 75 20.22 12.47 33.14
CA SER A 75 18.92 11.80 33.20
C SER A 75 18.51 11.25 31.82
N SER A 76 19.12 10.14 31.36
CA SER A 76 18.76 9.49 30.09
C SER A 76 19.04 7.97 30.06
N PRO A 77 18.29 7.13 30.81
CA PRO A 77 18.27 5.68 30.56
C PRO A 77 17.83 5.33 29.13
N ASP A 78 16.99 6.20 28.55
CA ASP A 78 16.16 5.93 27.37
C ASP A 78 16.96 5.87 26.06
N SER A 79 18.06 6.61 25.97
CA SER A 79 18.87 6.75 24.75
C SER A 79 19.36 5.43 24.12
N ASN A 80 19.58 4.38 24.92
CA ASN A 80 19.94 3.05 24.41
C ASN A 80 18.71 2.22 24.00
N ALA A 81 17.54 2.45 24.61
CA ALA A 81 16.28 1.84 24.21
C ALA A 81 15.81 2.40 22.86
N ASP A 82 15.88 3.72 22.67
CA ASP A 82 15.56 4.40 21.41
C ASP A 82 16.42 3.87 20.25
N LEU A 83 17.72 3.70 20.49
CA LEU A 83 18.67 3.14 19.53
C LEU A 83 18.36 1.66 19.22
N ALA A 84 17.96 0.86 20.22
CA ALA A 84 17.54 -0.52 20.03
C ALA A 84 16.23 -0.64 19.22
N GLU A 85 15.24 0.22 19.46
CA GLU A 85 14.01 0.28 18.68
C GLU A 85 14.27 0.73 17.23
N GLN A 86 15.08 1.77 17.04
CA GLN A 86 15.51 2.19 15.70
C GLN A 86 16.20 1.05 14.95
N LEU A 87 17.14 0.35 15.57
CA LEU A 87 17.83 -0.81 14.98
C LEU A 87 16.84 -1.92 14.59
N ASN A 88 15.91 -2.26 15.46
CA ASN A 88 14.89 -3.28 15.19
C ASN A 88 13.91 -2.85 14.08
N THR A 89 13.58 -1.57 13.99
CA THR A 89 12.75 -1.00 12.92
C THR A 89 13.49 -1.07 11.57
N GLN A 90 14.77 -0.69 11.53
CA GLN A 90 15.59 -0.83 10.33
C GLN A 90 15.77 -2.31 9.92
N ARG A 91 15.91 -3.25 10.87
CA ARG A 91 15.93 -4.70 10.57
C ARG A 91 14.63 -5.17 9.92
N LYS A 92 13.46 -4.77 10.44
CA LYS A 92 12.15 -5.09 9.86
C LYS A 92 12.03 -4.59 8.41
N LEU A 93 12.40 -3.34 8.16
CA LEU A 93 12.38 -2.75 6.82
C LEU A 93 13.36 -3.44 5.85
N ALA A 94 14.58 -3.73 6.29
CA ALA A 94 15.55 -4.45 5.47
C ALA A 94 15.08 -5.87 5.11
N ASN A 95 14.48 -6.60 6.05
CA ASN A 95 13.92 -7.94 5.83
C ASN A 95 12.70 -7.90 4.88
N ALA A 96 11.85 -6.89 4.99
CA ALA A 96 10.73 -6.69 4.05
C ALA A 96 11.25 -6.46 2.62
N ASN A 97 12.20 -5.53 2.44
CA ASN A 97 12.83 -5.24 1.15
C ASN A 97 13.56 -6.46 0.55
N PHE A 98 14.25 -7.24 1.38
CA PHE A 98 14.90 -8.49 0.96
C PHE A 98 13.86 -9.50 0.43
N THR A 99 12.76 -9.68 1.16
CA THR A 99 11.70 -10.63 0.81
C THR A 99 10.96 -10.22 -0.47
N GLU A 100 10.58 -8.95 -0.58
CA GLU A 100 9.93 -8.38 -1.77
C GLU A 100 10.80 -8.52 -3.03
N LEU A 101 12.09 -8.17 -2.95
CA LEU A 101 13.02 -8.36 -4.07
C LEU A 101 13.19 -9.85 -4.41
N LYS A 102 13.45 -10.70 -3.41
CA LYS A 102 13.61 -12.15 -3.61
C LYS A 102 12.39 -12.77 -4.30
N ASN A 103 11.17 -12.39 -3.90
CA ASN A 103 9.94 -12.88 -4.50
C ASN A 103 9.75 -12.38 -5.94
N ARG A 104 10.08 -11.10 -6.22
CA ARG A 104 9.81 -10.47 -7.51
C ARG A 104 10.87 -10.71 -8.58
N VAL A 105 12.15 -10.88 -8.22
CA VAL A 105 13.26 -11.12 -9.18
C VAL A 105 14.05 -12.40 -8.94
N GLY A 106 13.64 -13.23 -7.96
CA GLY A 106 14.28 -14.50 -7.63
C GLY A 106 15.56 -14.38 -6.78
N ASN A 107 16.07 -13.17 -6.57
CA ASN A 107 17.23 -12.89 -5.72
C ASN A 107 17.10 -11.51 -5.05
N ALA A 108 17.97 -11.25 -4.07
CA ALA A 108 18.13 -9.96 -3.42
C ALA A 108 19.59 -9.81 -2.95
N PRO A 109 20.11 -8.58 -2.77
CA PRO A 109 21.42 -8.37 -2.14
C PRO A 109 21.45 -8.99 -0.72
N GLU A 110 22.60 -9.50 -0.27
CA GLU A 110 22.70 -10.08 1.07
C GLU A 110 22.38 -9.05 2.17
N LEU A 111 21.56 -9.47 3.14
CA LEU A 111 21.23 -8.69 4.33
C LEU A 111 22.50 -8.44 5.17
N PRO A 112 22.72 -7.20 5.68
CA PRO A 112 23.83 -6.91 6.58
C PRO A 112 23.80 -7.79 7.83
N ARG A 113 24.87 -8.55 8.06
CA ARG A 113 24.99 -9.44 9.22
C ARG A 113 25.35 -8.62 10.45
N LEU A 114 24.44 -8.57 11.43
CA LEU A 114 24.58 -7.83 12.67
C LEU A 114 24.47 -8.77 13.87
N LEU A 115 25.18 -8.47 14.96
CA LEU A 115 25.05 -9.20 16.23
C LEU A 115 23.68 -8.94 16.88
N ALA A 116 23.34 -9.71 17.91
CA ALA A 116 22.14 -9.47 18.71
C ALA A 116 22.21 -8.10 19.41
N THR A 117 21.08 -7.41 19.59
CA THR A 117 21.08 -6.04 20.18
C THR A 117 21.69 -6.00 21.58
N GLU A 118 21.47 -7.04 22.36
CA GLU A 118 22.02 -7.26 23.71
C GLU A 118 23.56 -7.36 23.75
N GLN A 119 24.20 -7.59 22.60
CA GLN A 119 25.65 -7.74 22.45
C GLN A 119 26.34 -6.49 21.87
N LEU A 120 25.57 -5.48 21.46
CA LEU A 120 26.07 -4.29 20.77
C LEU A 120 26.14 -3.09 21.72
N ASN A 121 27.28 -2.41 21.77
CA ASN A 121 27.35 -1.09 22.40
C ASN A 121 26.75 0.01 21.50
N SER A 122 26.47 1.19 22.04
CA SER A 122 25.78 2.27 21.31
C SER A 122 26.47 2.72 20.02
N LYS A 123 27.80 2.62 19.92
CA LYS A 123 28.54 2.90 18.67
C LYS A 123 28.30 1.83 17.61
N GLU A 124 28.23 0.56 18.02
CA GLU A 124 27.98 -0.58 17.13
C GLU A 124 26.51 -0.64 16.69
N ILE A 125 25.57 -0.28 17.58
CA ILE A 125 24.16 -0.08 17.21
C ILE A 125 24.04 0.99 16.13
N ASN A 126 24.69 2.15 16.32
CA ASN A 126 24.70 3.22 15.31
C ASN A 126 25.33 2.78 13.98
N LEU A 127 26.44 2.02 14.01
CA LEU A 127 27.04 1.45 12.80
C LEU A 127 26.07 0.48 12.09
N GLY A 128 25.39 -0.40 12.84
CA GLY A 128 24.38 -1.31 12.30
C GLY A 128 23.18 -0.58 11.69
N ILE A 129 22.69 0.49 12.34
CA ILE A 129 21.64 1.37 11.80
C ILE A 129 22.09 1.98 10.46
N GLN A 130 23.31 2.48 10.34
CA GLN A 130 23.79 3.10 9.09
C GLN A 130 24.04 2.06 7.98
N GLN A 131 24.49 0.84 8.32
CA GLN A 131 24.58 -0.27 7.37
C GLN A 131 23.19 -0.68 6.84
N LEU A 132 22.19 -0.78 7.71
CA LEU A 132 20.82 -1.08 7.32
C LEU A 132 20.20 0.06 6.49
N ARG A 133 20.37 1.33 6.87
CA ARG A 133 19.92 2.49 6.07
C ARG A 133 20.54 2.48 4.66
N SER A 134 21.83 2.16 4.55
CA SER A 134 22.53 2.02 3.27
C SER A 134 22.00 0.86 2.42
N TYR A 135 21.60 -0.25 3.05
CA TYR A 135 20.97 -1.39 2.39
C TYR A 135 19.53 -1.07 1.95
N ILE A 136 18.74 -0.44 2.80
CA ILE A 136 17.34 -0.02 2.54
C ILE A 136 17.32 1.00 1.39
N SER A 137 18.22 1.97 1.37
CA SER A 137 18.38 2.91 0.25
C SER A 137 18.56 2.18 -1.09
N LYS A 138 19.57 1.30 -1.19
CA LYS A 138 19.86 0.53 -2.41
C LYS A 138 18.70 -0.37 -2.85
N THR A 139 18.05 -1.03 -1.90
CA THR A 139 16.93 -1.94 -2.19
C THR A 139 15.65 -1.19 -2.54
N ASN A 140 15.37 -0.04 -1.94
CA ASN A 140 14.29 0.87 -2.35
C ASN A 140 14.49 1.35 -3.80
N THR A 141 15.70 1.71 -4.21
CA THR A 141 15.98 2.07 -5.61
C THR A 141 15.70 0.91 -6.57
N ALA A 142 16.05 -0.33 -6.20
CA ALA A 142 15.76 -1.52 -7.00
C ALA A 142 14.24 -1.80 -7.10
N ILE A 143 13.51 -1.68 -5.98
CA ILE A 143 12.04 -1.84 -5.94
C ILE A 143 11.35 -0.75 -6.77
N ALA A 144 11.81 0.51 -6.69
CA ALA A 144 11.25 1.62 -7.46
C ALA A 144 11.44 1.43 -8.98
N LEU A 145 12.64 1.00 -9.41
CA LEU A 145 12.91 0.67 -10.82
C LEU A 145 12.05 -0.51 -11.31
N LEU A 146 11.77 -1.47 -10.44
CA LEU A 146 10.90 -2.61 -10.75
C LEU A 146 9.42 -2.22 -10.82
N ASN A 147 8.97 -1.30 -9.96
CA ASN A 147 7.62 -0.73 -10.01
C ASN A 147 7.40 0.05 -11.32
N ALA A 148 8.34 0.90 -11.72
CA ALA A 148 8.26 1.63 -13.00
C ALA A 148 8.13 0.67 -14.21
N ARG A 149 8.89 -0.44 -14.20
CA ARG A 149 8.78 -1.48 -15.25
C ARG A 149 7.44 -2.22 -15.24
N VAL A 150 6.83 -2.43 -14.07
CA VAL A 150 5.47 -2.96 -13.96
C VAL A 150 4.46 -1.97 -14.54
N GLU A 151 4.55 -0.69 -14.19
CA GLU A 151 3.69 0.38 -14.70
C GLU A 151 3.78 0.52 -16.24
N ASP A 152 4.99 0.38 -16.82
CA ASP A 152 5.17 0.39 -18.28
C ASP A 152 4.57 -0.84 -18.97
N ARG A 153 4.63 -2.02 -18.33
CA ARG A 153 3.95 -3.24 -18.80
C ARG A 153 2.43 -3.19 -18.60
N GLU A 154 1.91 -2.46 -17.61
CA GLU A 154 0.46 -2.22 -17.47
C GLU A 154 -0.09 -1.39 -18.64
N LYS A 155 0.71 -0.48 -19.19
CA LYS A 155 0.36 0.33 -20.37
C LYS A 155 0.48 -0.47 -21.68
N VAL A 156 1.54 -1.26 -21.84
CA VAL A 156 1.81 -2.06 -23.04
C VAL A 156 2.38 -3.43 -22.65
N ALA A 157 1.49 -4.36 -22.31
CA ALA A 157 1.89 -5.73 -21.99
C ALA A 157 2.33 -6.48 -23.26
N MET A 158 3.32 -7.37 -23.12
CA MET A 158 3.62 -8.40 -24.11
C MET A 158 2.90 -9.72 -23.77
N ASN A 159 2.77 -10.64 -24.73
CA ASN A 159 2.18 -11.95 -24.45
C ASN A 159 2.99 -12.67 -23.34
N GLY A 160 2.31 -13.08 -22.27
CA GLY A 160 2.93 -13.65 -21.07
C GLY A 160 3.40 -12.64 -20.01
N ASP A 161 3.38 -11.34 -20.28
CA ASP A 161 3.60 -10.31 -19.24
C ASP A 161 2.34 -10.07 -18.39
N LEU A 162 1.16 -10.42 -18.89
CA LEU A 162 -0.12 -10.31 -18.19
C LEU A 162 -0.75 -11.69 -18.02
N ILE A 163 -1.09 -12.05 -16.77
CA ILE A 163 -1.81 -13.28 -16.44
C ILE A 163 -3.08 -12.99 -15.66
N ARG A 164 -4.13 -13.77 -15.90
CA ARG A 164 -5.33 -13.80 -15.07
C ARG A 164 -5.26 -14.98 -14.11
N ILE A 165 -5.30 -14.67 -12.82
CA ILE A 165 -5.26 -15.63 -11.73
C ILE A 165 -6.67 -15.78 -11.16
N PHE A 166 -7.08 -17.03 -10.92
CA PHE A 166 -8.32 -17.42 -10.26
C PHE A 166 -8.02 -18.30 -9.05
N LEU A 167 -8.12 -17.72 -7.85
CA LEU A 167 -8.12 -18.46 -6.60
C LEU A 167 -9.49 -19.13 -6.45
N SER A 168 -9.51 -20.46 -6.41
CA SER A 168 -10.75 -21.25 -6.46
C SER A 168 -11.46 -21.26 -5.11
N GLU A 169 -10.87 -21.94 -4.13
CA GLU A 169 -11.17 -21.80 -2.70
C GLU A 169 -9.82 -21.86 -1.98
N ALA A 170 -9.72 -21.19 -0.84
CA ALA A 170 -8.63 -21.37 0.11
C ALA A 170 -9.20 -21.63 1.51
N THR A 171 -8.63 -22.59 2.23
CA THR A 171 -8.90 -22.82 3.64
C THR A 171 -7.76 -22.19 4.43
N VAL A 172 -8.09 -21.23 5.28
CA VAL A 172 -7.15 -20.61 6.24
C VAL A 172 -7.38 -21.27 7.59
N THR A 173 -6.29 -21.66 8.27
CA THR A 173 -6.33 -22.24 9.62
C THR A 173 -5.21 -21.63 10.46
N HIS A 174 -5.57 -21.00 11.59
CA HIS A 174 -4.62 -20.61 12.64
C HIS A 174 -5.27 -20.75 14.02
N ASP A 175 -4.48 -21.07 15.04
CA ASP A 175 -4.86 -21.19 16.46
C ASP A 175 -6.32 -21.65 16.73
N ASN A 176 -7.25 -20.71 16.91
CA ASN A 176 -8.65 -20.93 17.27
C ASN A 176 -9.65 -20.70 16.12
N MET A 177 -9.21 -20.58 14.87
CA MET A 177 -10.12 -20.47 13.72
C MET A 177 -9.61 -21.10 12.42
N THR A 178 -10.46 -21.94 11.85
CA THR A 178 -10.46 -22.28 10.42
C THR A 178 -11.60 -21.52 9.74
N PHE A 179 -11.38 -21.06 8.51
CA PHE A 179 -12.43 -20.53 7.64
C PHE A 179 -12.16 -20.81 6.15
N LYS A 180 -13.21 -20.73 5.32
CA LYS A 180 -13.10 -20.83 3.86
C LYS A 180 -13.16 -19.44 3.24
N ALA A 181 -12.07 -19.05 2.59
CA ALA A 181 -12.00 -17.81 1.85
C ALA A 181 -12.87 -17.87 0.58
N GLN A 182 -13.50 -16.75 0.24
CA GLN A 182 -14.22 -16.59 -1.02
C GLN A 182 -13.30 -16.79 -2.24
N PRO A 183 -13.84 -17.30 -3.38
CA PRO A 183 -13.14 -17.29 -4.65
C PRO A 183 -12.74 -15.87 -5.06
N LEU A 184 -11.55 -15.69 -5.62
CA LEU A 184 -11.05 -14.39 -6.05
C LEU A 184 -10.46 -14.47 -7.46
N VAL A 185 -10.72 -13.44 -8.28
CA VAL A 185 -10.14 -13.29 -9.62
C VAL A 185 -9.44 -11.96 -9.73
N GLY A 186 -8.28 -11.94 -10.38
CA GLY A 186 -7.53 -10.73 -10.66
C GLY A 186 -6.55 -10.92 -11.81
N GLN A 187 -5.89 -9.84 -12.21
CA GLN A 187 -4.83 -9.87 -13.21
C GLN A 187 -3.54 -9.38 -12.57
N TRP A 188 -2.43 -10.07 -12.83
CA TRP A 188 -1.10 -9.73 -12.34
C TRP A 188 -0.17 -9.48 -13.52
N VAL A 189 0.66 -8.44 -13.41
CA VAL A 189 1.71 -8.11 -14.38
C VAL A 189 3.03 -8.73 -13.96
N ARG A 190 3.89 -9.09 -14.93
CA ARG A 190 5.18 -9.69 -14.65
C ARG A 190 6.09 -8.71 -13.89
N GLY A 191 6.64 -9.19 -12.78
CA GLY A 191 7.39 -8.40 -11.81
C GLY A 191 6.53 -7.76 -10.71
N GLU A 192 5.23 -8.07 -10.62
CA GLU A 192 4.30 -7.51 -9.64
C GLU A 192 4.12 -8.37 -8.39
N SER A 193 3.91 -7.71 -7.24
CA SER A 193 3.60 -8.29 -5.94
C SER A 193 2.39 -7.58 -5.34
N ARG A 194 1.37 -8.32 -4.88
CA ARG A 194 0.15 -7.76 -4.26
C ARG A 194 -0.25 -8.53 -3.01
N VAL A 195 -0.72 -7.79 -2.00
CA VAL A 195 -1.45 -8.34 -0.85
C VAL A 195 -2.91 -8.50 -1.24
N ILE A 196 -3.50 -9.67 -1.01
CA ILE A 196 -4.95 -9.89 -1.13
C ILE A 196 -5.54 -10.33 0.21
N ARG A 197 -6.60 -9.64 0.63
CA ARG A 197 -7.35 -9.93 1.86
C ARG A 197 -8.31 -11.09 1.59
N LEU A 198 -7.92 -12.30 1.98
CA LEU A 198 -8.83 -13.45 2.03
C LEU A 198 -9.93 -13.17 3.06
N LYS A 199 -11.19 -13.40 2.70
CA LYS A 199 -12.36 -13.15 3.57
C LYS A 199 -13.26 -14.37 3.65
N ASP A 200 -13.74 -14.64 4.86
CA ASP A 200 -14.72 -15.69 5.14
C ASP A 200 -16.03 -15.47 4.38
N ASN A 201 -16.64 -16.56 3.92
CA ASN A 201 -17.74 -16.54 2.96
C ASN A 201 -19.12 -16.37 3.65
N ILE A 202 -19.25 -15.36 4.51
CA ILE A 202 -20.40 -15.19 5.41
C ILE A 202 -21.01 -13.78 5.28
N LEU A 203 -22.33 -13.72 5.15
CA LEU A 203 -23.14 -12.52 4.93
C LEU A 203 -23.38 -11.66 6.19
N PHE A 204 -22.54 -11.77 7.22
CA PHE A 204 -22.82 -11.25 8.58
C PHE A 204 -21.65 -10.47 9.21
N GLU A 205 -21.94 -9.76 10.31
CA GLU A 205 -21.26 -8.53 10.74
C GLU A 205 -19.80 -8.63 11.20
N ASN A 206 -19.20 -9.81 11.28
CA ASN A 206 -17.78 -10.00 11.61
C ASN A 206 -17.11 -11.04 10.69
N PRO A 207 -16.84 -10.70 9.41
CA PRO A 207 -16.14 -11.60 8.50
C PRO A 207 -14.67 -11.76 8.92
N LYS A 208 -14.27 -13.00 9.23
CA LYS A 208 -12.87 -13.37 9.44
C LYS A 208 -12.05 -13.08 8.18
N SER A 209 -10.78 -12.70 8.34
CA SER A 209 -9.91 -12.41 7.21
C SER A 209 -8.42 -12.64 7.50
N GLU A 210 -7.67 -13.00 6.47
CA GLU A 210 -6.21 -13.19 6.49
C GLU A 210 -5.61 -12.50 5.27
N ASP A 211 -4.40 -11.95 5.37
CA ASP A 211 -3.68 -11.39 4.23
C ASP A 211 -2.77 -12.44 3.58
N MET A 212 -2.88 -12.59 2.26
CA MET A 212 -2.04 -13.49 1.46
C MET A 212 -1.32 -12.69 0.38
N HIS A 213 -0.01 -12.84 0.29
CA HIS A 213 0.83 -12.20 -0.71
C HIS A 213 0.90 -13.08 -1.96
N ILE A 214 0.53 -12.54 -3.12
CA ILE A 214 0.74 -13.18 -4.44
C ILE A 214 1.71 -12.33 -5.26
N THR A 215 2.80 -12.94 -5.70
CA THR A 215 3.79 -12.34 -6.59
C THR A 215 3.85 -13.12 -7.91
N PHE A 216 3.84 -12.41 -9.04
CA PHE A 216 4.19 -12.94 -10.35
C PHE A 216 5.57 -12.39 -10.74
N SER A 217 6.62 -13.19 -10.58
CA SER A 217 8.01 -12.73 -10.66
C SER A 217 8.47 -12.48 -12.10
N GLU A 218 9.55 -11.69 -12.24
CA GLU A 218 10.30 -11.53 -13.49
C GLU A 218 10.80 -12.86 -14.09
N THR A 219 11.03 -13.86 -13.24
CA THR A 219 11.43 -15.23 -13.59
C THR A 219 10.25 -16.11 -14.01
N TYR A 220 9.07 -15.52 -14.27
CA TYR A 220 7.80 -16.19 -14.59
C TYR A 220 7.32 -17.16 -13.50
N GLN A 221 7.71 -16.97 -12.24
CA GLN A 221 7.26 -17.80 -11.13
C GLN A 221 6.03 -17.21 -10.45
N LEU A 222 5.10 -18.07 -10.03
CA LEU A 222 4.06 -17.71 -9.07
C LEU A 222 4.58 -18.01 -7.68
N VAL A 223 4.61 -16.98 -6.84
CA VAL A 223 5.03 -17.05 -5.44
C VAL A 223 3.84 -16.70 -4.56
N VAL A 224 3.58 -17.49 -3.52
CA VAL A 224 2.54 -17.22 -2.51
C VAL A 224 3.19 -17.25 -1.14
N ASN A 225 3.02 -16.19 -0.35
CA ASN A 225 3.63 -15.98 0.97
C ASN A 225 5.16 -16.27 1.05
N GLY A 226 5.87 -16.16 -0.09
CA GLY A 226 7.32 -16.40 -0.20
C GLY A 226 7.72 -17.79 -0.72
N GLU A 227 6.76 -18.69 -0.96
CA GLU A 227 7.00 -20.02 -1.55
C GLU A 227 6.65 -20.05 -3.04
N VAL A 228 7.52 -20.66 -3.87
CA VAL A 228 7.29 -20.82 -5.32
C VAL A 228 6.35 -21.99 -5.57
N ILE A 229 5.14 -21.71 -6.04
CA ILE A 229 4.08 -22.71 -6.26
C ILE A 229 3.94 -23.14 -7.73
N SER A 230 4.45 -22.36 -8.68
CA SER A 230 4.36 -22.67 -10.11
C SER A 230 5.37 -21.88 -10.93
N THR A 231 5.64 -22.33 -12.16
CA THR A 231 6.30 -21.54 -13.21
C THR A 231 5.35 -21.39 -14.38
N VAL A 232 4.99 -20.15 -14.71
CA VAL A 232 4.11 -19.77 -15.81
C VAL A 232 4.80 -20.12 -17.13
N ASN A 233 4.09 -20.86 -17.97
CA ASN A 233 4.49 -21.11 -19.36
C ASN A 233 3.56 -20.32 -20.29
N PRO A 234 4.05 -19.25 -20.95
CA PRO A 234 3.23 -18.44 -21.86
C PRO A 234 2.61 -19.24 -23.03
N LYS A 235 3.13 -20.42 -23.36
CA LYS A 235 2.62 -21.29 -24.44
C LYS A 235 1.53 -22.27 -23.96
N LYS A 236 0.97 -22.08 -22.76
CA LYS A 236 -0.13 -22.90 -22.21
C LYS A 236 -1.30 -22.01 -21.81
N GLU A 237 -2.40 -22.13 -22.54
CA GLU A 237 -3.65 -21.38 -22.33
C GLU A 237 -4.18 -21.47 -20.90
N LYS A 238 -4.19 -22.66 -20.29
CA LYS A 238 -4.60 -22.86 -18.89
C LYS A 238 -3.61 -23.75 -18.14
N ASN A 239 -3.28 -23.30 -16.93
CA ASN A 239 -2.48 -24.03 -15.95
C ASN A 239 -3.20 -24.00 -14.59
N ASN A 240 -2.71 -24.79 -13.64
CA ASN A 240 -3.12 -24.71 -12.25
C ASN A 240 -1.97 -25.09 -11.30
N ALA A 241 -2.08 -24.62 -10.06
CA ALA A 241 -1.18 -24.94 -8.96
C ALA A 241 -1.97 -25.04 -7.65
N SER A 242 -1.77 -26.11 -6.91
CA SER A 242 -2.21 -26.22 -5.51
C SER A 242 -1.09 -25.73 -4.59
N PHE A 243 -1.43 -25.17 -3.44
CA PHE A 243 -0.47 -24.63 -2.48
C PHE A 243 -0.90 -24.92 -1.04
N ASN A 244 0.09 -24.96 -0.14
CA ASN A 244 -0.04 -25.07 1.31
C ASN A 244 1.13 -24.29 1.92
N VAL A 245 0.87 -23.04 2.31
CA VAL A 245 1.89 -22.07 2.77
C VAL A 245 1.57 -21.60 4.19
N THR A 246 2.53 -20.99 4.90
CA THR A 246 2.24 -20.37 6.20
C THR A 246 1.38 -19.10 6.06
N THR A 247 0.65 -18.73 7.11
CA THR A 247 0.01 -17.40 7.23
C THR A 247 1.06 -16.29 7.25
N SER A 248 0.64 -15.05 6.95
CA SER A 248 1.55 -13.90 6.97
C SER A 248 2.14 -13.61 8.36
N GLY A 249 1.47 -14.08 9.43
CA GLY A 249 1.96 -14.07 10.81
C GLY A 249 2.79 -15.30 11.23
N ASN A 250 2.97 -16.30 10.37
CA ASN A 250 3.59 -17.61 10.68
C ASN A 250 2.95 -18.39 11.85
N ASN A 251 1.66 -18.14 12.13
CA ASN A 251 0.86 -18.77 13.20
C ASN A 251 -0.18 -19.79 12.68
N GLY A 252 -0.12 -20.14 11.40
CA GLY A 252 -1.11 -20.98 10.74
C GLY A 252 -0.74 -21.32 9.30
N THR A 253 -1.69 -21.88 8.56
CA THR A 253 -1.53 -22.26 7.15
C THR A 253 -2.67 -21.76 6.27
N ILE A 254 -2.37 -21.59 4.98
CA ILE A 254 -3.32 -21.31 3.91
C ILE A 254 -3.18 -22.41 2.85
N VAL A 255 -4.23 -23.23 2.70
CA VAL A 255 -4.28 -24.34 1.74
C VAL A 255 -5.28 -24.01 0.65
N GLY A 256 -4.88 -24.03 -0.62
CA GLY A 256 -5.78 -23.64 -1.71
C GLY A 256 -5.31 -24.06 -3.11
N LYS A 257 -6.05 -23.58 -4.11
CA LYS A 257 -5.74 -23.81 -5.53
C LYS A 257 -5.91 -22.56 -6.37
N LEU A 258 -4.90 -22.26 -7.17
CA LEU A 258 -4.84 -21.17 -8.14
C LEU A 258 -4.87 -21.77 -9.55
N ASP A 259 -5.94 -21.53 -10.29
CA ASP A 259 -5.95 -21.68 -11.75
C ASP A 259 -5.41 -20.39 -12.37
N TYR A 260 -4.61 -20.48 -13.44
CA TYR A 260 -4.14 -19.28 -14.14
C TYR A 260 -4.09 -19.47 -15.65
N ARG A 261 -4.27 -18.37 -16.37
CA ARG A 261 -4.14 -18.26 -17.82
C ARG A 261 -3.36 -17.02 -18.21
N VAL A 262 -2.69 -17.07 -19.35
CA VAL A 262 -2.20 -15.86 -20.02
C VAL A 262 -3.40 -15.00 -20.42
N VAL A 263 -3.22 -13.68 -20.44
CA VAL A 263 -4.14 -12.77 -21.12
C VAL A 263 -3.52 -12.44 -22.46
N ASP A 264 -4.16 -12.85 -23.54
CA ASP A 264 -3.83 -12.39 -24.88
C ASP A 264 -4.31 -10.93 -25.03
N ASN A 265 -3.49 -10.12 -25.69
CA ASN A 265 -3.82 -8.73 -26.00
C ASN A 265 -4.37 -8.70 -27.43
N GLU A 266 -5.64 -8.30 -27.57
CA GLU A 266 -6.33 -8.05 -28.84
C GLU A 266 -5.95 -6.67 -29.44
#